data_AF-A0A2M7HUR2-F1
#
_entry.id   AF-A0A2M7HUR2-F1
#
_cell.length_a   1.000
_cell.length_b   1.000
_cell.length_c   1.000
_cell.angle_alpha   90.00
_cell.angle_beta   90.00
_cell.angle_gamma   90.00
#
_symmetry.space_group_name_H-M   'P 1'
#
loop_
_entity.id
_entity.type
_entity.pdbx_description
1 polymer ?
#
loop_
_entity_poly.entity_id
_entity_poly.type
_entity_poly.pdbx_seq_one_letter_code
_entity_poly.pdbx_strand_id
1 'polypeptide(L)'
;MNIGSILWPLDKREAVNLYLGFLIKIVEYFGFRFSSDGPDPISISKAYIAGTVSEQDYRECANVWWAYLDGSGAIRNLTDEDALLARIAICLLSVTKEDAEELGEHLSWFFEVLEQVGVDIDKPIDMMVNHFKFTKN
;
A
#
# COMPACT_ATOMS: atom_id res chain seq x y z
N MET A 1 12.12 16.88 0.12
CA MET A 1 11.13 16.35 -0.84
C MET A 1 10.02 15.73 -0.01
N ASN A 2 8.76 15.98 -0.32
CA ASN A 2 7.62 15.45 0.45
C ASN A 2 6.59 14.84 -0.49
N ILE A 3 5.63 14.10 0.06
CA ILE A 3 4.57 13.41 -0.71
C ILE A 3 3.78 14.40 -1.59
N GLY A 4 3.46 15.60 -1.08
CA GLY A 4 2.74 16.63 -1.84
C GLY A 4 3.50 17.22 -3.03
N SER A 5 4.81 16.95 -3.16
CA SER A 5 5.64 17.37 -4.29
C SER A 5 5.87 16.28 -5.33
N ILE A 6 5.26 15.09 -5.17
CA ILE A 6 5.39 13.99 -6.13
C ILE A 6 4.73 14.38 -7.47
N LEU A 7 5.46 14.14 -8.56
CA LEU A 7 4.96 14.26 -9.92
C LEU A 7 4.27 12.96 -10.33
N TRP A 8 2.96 12.90 -10.15
CA TRP A 8 2.15 11.77 -10.60
C TRP A 8 2.00 11.77 -12.13
N PRO A 9 2.03 10.58 -12.78
CA PRO A 9 1.62 10.43 -14.17
C PRO A 9 0.22 11.00 -14.43
N LEU A 10 0.00 11.56 -15.64
CA LEU A 10 -1.31 12.04 -16.05
C LEU A 10 -2.29 10.89 -16.32
N ASP A 11 -1.78 9.76 -16.79
CA ASP A 11 -2.57 8.55 -16.92
C ASP A 11 -2.82 7.94 -15.54
N LYS A 12 -4.11 7.85 -15.16
CA LYS A 12 -4.53 7.38 -13.83
C LYS A 12 -4.03 5.95 -13.55
N ARG A 13 -3.95 5.09 -14.58
CA ARG A 13 -3.48 3.72 -14.43
C ARG A 13 -1.97 3.67 -14.23
N GLU A 14 -1.20 4.48 -14.96
CA GLU A 14 0.24 4.63 -14.73
C GLU A 14 0.54 5.17 -13.32
N ALA A 15 -0.26 6.12 -12.82
CA ALA A 15 -0.10 6.67 -11.47
C ALA A 15 -0.31 5.61 -10.39
N VAL A 16 -1.38 4.81 -10.50
CA VAL A 16 -1.63 3.67 -9.59
C VAL A 16 -0.53 2.63 -9.68
N ASN A 17 -0.05 2.30 -10.88
CA ASN A 17 1.05 1.35 -11.05
C ASN A 17 2.34 1.86 -10.39
N LEU A 18 2.65 3.16 -10.51
CA LEU A 18 3.80 3.78 -9.86
C LEU A 18 3.69 3.74 -8.33
N TYR A 19 2.50 4.05 -7.80
CA TYR A 19 2.17 3.97 -6.37
C TYR A 19 2.30 2.54 -5.83
N LEU A 20 1.62 1.56 -6.44
CA LEU A 20 1.66 0.18 -6.00
C LEU A 20 3.07 -0.42 -6.13
N GLY A 21 3.80 -0.08 -7.19
CA GLY A 21 5.19 -0.47 -7.35
C GLY A 21 6.09 0.02 -6.20
N PHE A 22 5.81 1.19 -5.63
CA PHE A 22 6.52 1.69 -4.45
C PHE A 22 6.17 0.88 -3.20
N LEU A 23 4.88 0.70 -2.91
CA LEU A 23 4.42 -0.07 -1.74
C LEU A 23 5.00 -1.49 -1.76
N ILE A 24 4.89 -2.19 -2.90
CA ILE A 24 5.46 -3.53 -3.08
C ILE A 24 6.95 -3.54 -2.76
N LYS A 25 7.72 -2.59 -3.29
CA LYS A 25 9.15 -2.49 -3.06
C LYS A 25 9.50 -2.31 -1.58
N ILE A 26 8.71 -1.51 -0.85
CA ILE A 26 8.88 -1.32 0.60
C ILE A 26 8.61 -2.62 1.34
N VAL A 27 7.44 -3.23 1.10
CA VAL A 27 7.00 -4.46 1.78
C VAL A 27 8.00 -5.59 1.55
N GLU A 28 8.50 -5.75 0.32
CA GLU A 28 9.53 -6.72 -0.01
C GLU A 28 10.88 -6.41 0.66
N TYR A 29 11.28 -5.14 0.74
CA TYR A 29 12.53 -4.73 1.37
C TYR A 29 12.56 -5.03 2.87
N PHE A 30 11.46 -4.74 3.58
CA PHE A 30 11.33 -5.05 5.01
C PHE A 30 10.97 -6.51 5.29
N GLY A 31 10.68 -7.30 4.25
CA GLY A 31 10.43 -8.73 4.37
C GLY A 31 9.15 -9.07 5.10
N PHE A 32 8.14 -8.20 5.04
CA PHE A 32 6.85 -8.44 5.70
C PHE A 32 6.23 -9.75 5.20
N ARG A 33 5.64 -10.48 6.14
CA ARG A 33 4.94 -11.74 5.89
C ARG A 33 3.50 -11.57 6.35
N PHE A 34 2.57 -11.86 5.45
CA PHE A 34 1.15 -11.79 5.74
C PHE A 34 0.65 -13.17 6.16
N SER A 35 -0.39 -13.22 6.99
CA SER A 35 -1.03 -14.48 7.37
C SER A 35 -1.45 -15.28 6.13
N SER A 36 -1.35 -16.61 6.22
CA SER A 36 -1.83 -17.53 5.18
C SER A 36 -3.35 -17.59 5.07
N ASP A 37 -4.08 -16.96 5.99
CA ASP A 37 -5.55 -16.98 6.02
C ASP A 37 -6.20 -16.06 4.96
N GLY A 38 -5.40 -15.19 4.33
CA GLY A 38 -5.84 -14.27 3.28
C GLY A 38 -5.07 -14.43 1.96
N PRO A 39 -5.56 -13.80 0.87
CA PRO A 39 -4.81 -13.75 -0.38
C PRO A 39 -3.52 -12.94 -0.18
N ASP A 40 -2.40 -13.43 -0.74
CA ASP A 40 -1.12 -12.71 -0.66
C ASP A 40 -1.22 -11.33 -1.34
N PRO A 41 -1.17 -10.24 -0.57
CA PRO A 41 -1.42 -8.90 -1.10
C PRO A 41 -0.33 -8.47 -2.10
N ILE A 42 0.90 -8.98 -1.96
CA ILE A 42 1.98 -8.69 -2.91
C ILE A 42 1.65 -9.31 -4.27
N SER A 43 1.35 -10.61 -4.29
CA SER A 43 1.04 -11.33 -5.53
C SER A 43 -0.18 -10.75 -6.23
N ILE A 44 -1.25 -10.43 -5.48
CA ILE A 44 -2.46 -9.83 -6.05
C ILE A 44 -2.18 -8.42 -6.60
N SER A 45 -1.41 -7.59 -5.89
CA SER A 45 -1.06 -6.25 -6.39
C SER A 45 -0.23 -6.30 -7.66
N LYS A 46 0.74 -7.22 -7.75
CA LYS A 46 1.52 -7.45 -8.97
C LYS A 46 0.66 -7.91 -10.13
N ALA A 47 -0.28 -8.83 -9.88
CA ALA A 47 -1.22 -9.30 -10.88
C ALA A 47 -2.18 -8.19 -11.35
N TYR A 48 -2.63 -7.34 -10.42
CA TYR A 48 -3.43 -6.16 -10.76
C TYR A 48 -2.63 -5.22 -11.66
N ILE A 49 -1.38 -4.85 -11.32
CA ILE A 49 -0.50 -4.02 -12.18
C ILE A 49 -0.36 -4.64 -13.59
N ALA A 50 -0.12 -5.95 -13.66
CA ALA A 50 0.03 -6.70 -14.91
C ALA A 50 -1.26 -6.82 -15.74
N GLY A 51 -2.41 -6.42 -15.17
CA GLY A 51 -3.72 -6.52 -15.83
C GLY A 51 -4.26 -7.95 -15.91
N THR A 52 -3.74 -8.87 -15.10
CA THR A 52 -4.17 -10.28 -15.07
C THR A 52 -5.24 -10.56 -14.01
N VAL A 53 -5.50 -9.59 -13.12
CA VAL A 53 -6.58 -9.59 -12.13
C VAL A 53 -7.50 -8.41 -12.41
N SER A 54 -8.82 -8.64 -12.34
CA SER A 54 -9.80 -7.57 -12.55
C SER A 54 -9.83 -6.62 -11.35
N GLU A 55 -10.30 -5.39 -11.55
CA GLU A 55 -10.45 -4.43 -10.45
C GLU A 55 -11.41 -4.93 -9.37
N GLN A 56 -12.47 -5.64 -9.77
CA GLN A 56 -13.41 -6.25 -8.83
C GLN A 56 -12.72 -7.29 -7.95
N ASP A 57 -12.01 -8.26 -8.55
CA ASP A 57 -11.31 -9.30 -7.80
C ASP A 57 -10.23 -8.71 -6.88
N TYR A 58 -9.54 -7.67 -7.34
CA TYR A 58 -8.56 -6.92 -6.54
C TYR A 58 -9.19 -6.28 -5.30
N ARG A 59 -10.33 -5.59 -5.46
CA ARG A 59 -11.07 -4.99 -4.33
C ARG A 59 -11.66 -6.07 -3.40
N GLU A 60 -12.13 -7.19 -3.94
CA GLU A 60 -12.62 -8.32 -3.14
C GLU A 60 -11.53 -8.90 -2.23
N CYS A 61 -10.27 -8.94 -2.70
CA CYS A 61 -9.15 -9.34 -1.86
C CYS A 61 -8.93 -8.38 -0.68
N ALA A 62 -9.13 -7.07 -0.86
CA ALA A 62 -9.05 -6.09 0.23
C ALA A 62 -10.13 -6.36 1.31
N ASN A 63 -11.33 -6.76 0.89
CA ASN A 63 -12.43 -7.07 1.81
C ASN A 63 -12.12 -8.26 2.73
N VAL A 64 -11.32 -9.22 2.28
CA VAL A 64 -10.87 -10.34 3.12
C VAL A 64 -10.03 -9.83 4.30
N TRP A 65 -9.12 -8.88 4.03
CA TRP A 65 -8.28 -8.28 5.08
C TRP A 65 -9.06 -7.34 5.99
N TRP A 66 -10.06 -6.62 5.47
CA TRP A 66 -11.00 -5.87 6.31
C TRP A 66 -11.79 -6.79 7.24
N ALA A 67 -12.32 -7.91 6.71
CA ALA A 67 -13.04 -8.89 7.52
C ALA A 67 -12.16 -9.53 8.60
N TYR A 68 -10.86 -9.72 8.33
CA TYR A 68 -9.89 -10.18 9.32
C TYR A 68 -9.76 -9.19 10.49
N LEU A 69 -9.66 -7.88 10.21
CA LEU A 69 -9.61 -6.84 11.23
C LEU A 69 -10.92 -6.72 12.03
N ASP A 70 -12.06 -6.86 11.36
CA ASP A 70 -13.38 -6.82 11.99
C ASP A 70 -13.59 -8.03 12.92
N GLY A 71 -13.30 -9.24 12.42
CA GLY A 71 -13.53 -10.50 13.13
C GLY A 71 -12.62 -10.70 14.36
N SER A 72 -11.44 -10.08 14.36
CA SER A 72 -10.50 -10.08 15.49
C SER A 72 -10.80 -8.98 16.53
N GLY A 73 -11.78 -8.10 16.27
CA GLY A 73 -12.00 -6.90 17.08
C GLY A 73 -10.84 -5.90 17.03
N ALA A 74 -9.93 -6.07 16.06
CA ALA A 74 -8.67 -5.35 15.96
C ALA A 74 -8.76 -4.06 15.13
N ILE A 75 -9.96 -3.65 14.70
CA ILE A 75 -10.21 -2.38 14.00
C ILE A 75 -9.53 -1.18 14.71
N ARG A 76 -9.52 -1.20 16.06
CA ARG A 76 -8.88 -0.18 16.90
C ARG A 76 -7.58 -0.64 17.57
N ASN A 77 -7.17 -1.88 17.34
CA ASN A 77 -5.93 -2.42 17.87
C ASN A 77 -4.79 -2.04 16.93
N LEU A 78 -4.00 -1.06 17.36
CA LEU A 78 -2.81 -0.53 16.67
C LEU A 78 -1.51 -1.06 17.28
N THR A 79 -1.60 -2.07 18.16
CA THR A 79 -0.45 -2.67 18.85
C THR A 79 -0.24 -4.13 18.48
N ASP A 80 -1.24 -4.77 17.89
CA ASP A 80 -1.18 -6.14 17.43
C ASP A 80 -0.51 -6.22 16.05
N GLU A 81 0.57 -7.00 15.97
CA GLU A 81 1.41 -7.10 14.78
C GLU A 81 0.61 -7.61 13.57
N ASP A 82 -0.22 -8.62 13.75
CA ASP A 82 -1.03 -9.19 12.67
C ASP A 82 -2.07 -8.18 12.17
N ALA A 83 -2.67 -7.40 13.08
CA ALA A 83 -3.59 -6.32 12.72
C ALA A 83 -2.89 -5.19 11.95
N LEU A 84 -1.64 -4.87 12.29
CA LEU A 84 -0.86 -3.88 11.55
C LEU A 84 -0.44 -4.41 10.17
N LEU A 85 -0.04 -5.67 10.08
CA LEU A 85 0.26 -6.34 8.80
C LEU A 85 -0.98 -6.43 7.91
N ALA A 86 -2.16 -6.68 8.46
CA ALA A 86 -3.42 -6.62 7.72
C ALA A 86 -3.69 -5.20 7.16
N ARG A 87 -3.34 -4.13 7.89
CA ARG A 87 -3.43 -2.76 7.37
C ARG A 87 -2.45 -2.50 6.23
N ILE A 88 -1.23 -3.03 6.32
CA ILE A 88 -0.27 -2.99 5.20
C ILE A 88 -0.84 -3.74 3.98
N ALA A 89 -1.47 -4.90 4.18
CA ALA A 89 -2.13 -5.65 3.11
C ALA A 89 -3.27 -4.82 2.46
N ILE A 90 -4.05 -4.12 3.27
CA ILE A 90 -5.11 -3.22 2.77
C ILE A 90 -4.53 -2.07 1.96
N CYS A 91 -3.45 -1.41 2.40
CA CYS A 91 -2.80 -0.36 1.63
C CYS A 91 -2.36 -0.82 0.23
N LEU A 92 -1.93 -2.08 0.11
CA LEU A 92 -1.59 -2.72 -1.16
C LEU A 92 -2.81 -3.03 -2.05
N LEU A 93 -3.99 -3.20 -1.46
CA LEU A 93 -5.19 -3.71 -2.12
C LEU A 93 -6.34 -2.69 -2.27
N SER A 94 -6.19 -1.48 -1.75
CA SER A 94 -7.30 -0.51 -1.63
C SER A 94 -7.40 0.50 -2.76
N VAL A 95 -6.38 0.63 -3.62
CA VAL A 95 -6.26 1.76 -4.56
C VAL A 95 -6.48 1.30 -5.99
N THR A 96 -7.42 1.96 -6.69
CA THR A 96 -7.64 1.77 -8.13
C THR A 96 -7.48 3.10 -8.87
N LYS A 97 -7.72 3.08 -10.19
CA LYS A 97 -7.65 4.28 -11.04
C LYS A 97 -8.65 5.36 -10.60
N GLU A 98 -9.71 5.00 -9.90
CA GLU A 98 -10.71 5.94 -9.39
C GLU A 98 -10.13 6.81 -8.27
N ASP A 99 -9.18 6.25 -7.51
CA ASP A 99 -8.53 6.87 -6.36
C ASP A 99 -7.25 7.65 -6.74
N ALA A 100 -6.98 7.84 -8.04
CA ALA A 100 -5.73 8.41 -8.53
C ALA A 100 -5.44 9.84 -8.03
N GLU A 101 -6.49 10.59 -7.66
CA GLU A 101 -6.38 11.95 -7.13
C GLU A 101 -5.98 11.97 -5.65
N GLU A 102 -6.17 10.85 -4.93
CA GLU A 102 -5.96 10.70 -3.49
C GLU A 102 -4.70 9.87 -3.17
N LEU A 103 -3.88 9.52 -4.17
CA LEU A 103 -2.68 8.69 -4.00
C LEU A 103 -1.68 9.24 -2.97
N GLY A 104 -1.58 10.57 -2.85
CA GLY A 104 -0.74 11.19 -1.82
C GLY A 104 -1.26 10.95 -0.40
N GLU A 105 -2.58 10.92 -0.21
CA GLU A 105 -3.21 10.66 1.08
C GLU A 105 -3.05 9.17 1.44
N HIS A 106 -3.30 8.28 0.49
CA HIS A 106 -3.04 6.84 0.67
C HIS A 106 -1.58 6.54 0.98
N LEU A 107 -0.65 7.24 0.32
CA LEU A 107 0.78 7.09 0.61
C LEU A 107 1.12 7.60 2.03
N SER A 108 0.54 8.72 2.45
CA SER A 108 0.74 9.24 3.81
C SER A 108 0.24 8.25 4.85
N TRP A 109 -0.95 7.69 4.65
CA TRP A 109 -1.50 6.64 5.51
C TRP A 109 -0.58 5.40 5.56
N PHE A 110 -0.05 4.96 4.42
CA PHE A 110 0.89 3.84 4.39
C PHE A 110 2.13 4.10 5.26
N PHE A 111 2.69 5.32 5.22
CA PHE A 111 3.83 5.69 6.08
C PHE A 111 3.46 5.66 7.57
N GLU A 112 2.27 6.15 7.94
CA GLU A 112 1.79 6.06 9.33
C GLU A 112 1.69 4.60 9.81
N VAL A 113 1.19 3.70 8.96
CA VAL A 113 1.13 2.26 9.30
C VAL A 113 2.53 1.66 9.42
N LEU A 114 3.50 2.04 8.59
CA LEU A 114 4.89 1.59 8.73
C LEU A 114 5.50 1.99 10.08
N GLU A 115 5.29 3.24 10.51
CA GLU A 115 5.75 3.71 11.82
C GLU A 115 5.09 2.91 12.96
N GLN A 116 3.79 2.60 12.84
CA GLN A 116 3.08 1.78 13.82
C GLN A 116 3.61 0.34 13.91
N VAL A 117 4.08 -0.23 12.78
CA VAL A 117 4.77 -1.54 12.73
C VAL A 117 6.19 -1.46 13.32
N GLY A 118 6.69 -0.25 13.63
CA GLY A 118 8.03 -0.03 14.18
C GLY A 118 9.12 0.06 13.12
N VAL A 119 8.77 0.34 11.86
CA VAL A 119 9.76 0.64 10.81
C VAL A 119 10.39 2.01 11.04
N ASP A 120 11.71 2.06 10.93
CA ASP A 120 12.43 3.33 10.82
C ASP A 120 12.10 4.02 9.50
N ILE A 121 11.38 5.15 9.60
CA ILE A 121 10.79 5.85 8.46
C ILE A 121 11.83 6.54 7.56
N ASP A 122 13.05 6.75 8.05
CA ASP A 122 14.14 7.32 7.25
C ASP A 122 14.40 6.47 6.00
N LYS A 123 14.30 5.14 6.13
CA LYS A 123 14.55 4.23 5.02
C LYS A 123 13.45 4.25 3.93
N PRO A 124 12.15 4.17 4.27
CA PRO A 124 11.07 4.44 3.32
C PRO A 124 11.16 5.80 2.64
N ILE A 125 11.55 6.86 3.37
CA ILE A 125 11.75 8.21 2.79
C ILE A 125 12.86 8.18 1.73
N ASP A 126 14.01 7.59 2.03
CA ASP A 126 15.10 7.42 1.06
C ASP A 126 14.65 6.64 -0.18
N MET A 127 13.89 5.56 0.02
CA MET A 127 13.36 4.77 -1.08
C MET A 127 12.35 5.54 -1.92
N MET A 128 11.52 6.38 -1.30
CA MET A 128 10.56 7.25 -1.97
C MET A 128 11.28 8.28 -2.85
N VAL A 129 12.32 8.93 -2.33
CA VAL A 129 13.15 9.89 -3.08
C VAL A 129 13.76 9.25 -4.34
N ASN A 130 14.14 7.98 -4.25
CA ASN A 130 14.72 7.24 -5.38
C ASN A 130 13.69 6.64 -6.35
N HIS A 131 12.43 6.52 -5.93
CA HIS A 131 11.36 5.89 -6.72
C HIS A 131 10.53 6.90 -7.50
N PHE A 132 10.18 8.02 -6.86
CA PHE A 132 9.32 9.04 -7.45
C PHE A 132 10.12 10.20 -8.05
N LYS A 133 9.49 10.90 -8.99
CA LYS A 133 9.94 12.21 -9.43
C LYS A 133 9.23 13.27 -8.60
N PHE A 134 9.90 14.39 -8.36
CA PHE A 134 9.37 15.50 -7.57
C PHE A 134 9.44 16.81 -8.35
N THR A 135 8.52 17.73 -8.08
CA THR A 135 8.66 19.11 -8.54
C THR A 135 9.94 19.68 -7.94
N LYS A 136 10.75 20.33 -8.79
CA LYS A 136 11.84 21.17 -8.30
C LYS A 136 11.19 22.45 -7.78
N ASN A 137 11.43 22.77 -6.50
CA ASN A 137 11.26 24.13 -6.02
C ASN A 137 12.20 25.07 -6.78
#